data_AF-A0A1L8R9Y3-F1
#
_entry.id   AF-A0A1L8R9Y3-F1
#
_cell.length_a   1.000
_cell.length_b   1.000
_cell.length_c   1.000
_cell.angle_alpha   90.00
_cell.angle_beta   90.00
_cell.angle_gamma   90.00
#
_symmetry.space_group_name_H-M   'P 1'
#
loop_
_entity.id
_entity.type
_entity.pdbx_description
1 polymer ?
#
loop_
_entity_poly.entity_id
_entity_poly.type
_entity_poly.pdbx_seq_one_letter_code
_entity_poly.pdbx_strand_id
1 'polypeptide(L)'
;MGAITYPDSLDEPARTMITSEHTISKMSHVVKDSGNNKKRLISPEEAELFNMFQERWKKTECITNTNRYFTMGNALVVGLVTEIGKEIVETI
;
A
#
# COMPACT_ATOMS: atom_id res chain seq x y z
N MET A 1 -19.20 -2.75 -13.37
CA MET A 1 -18.10 -2.79 -12.38
C MET A 1 -17.51 -4.19 -12.41
N GLY A 2 -16.24 -4.30 -12.78
CA GLY A 2 -15.56 -5.60 -12.98
C GLY A 2 -15.53 -6.46 -11.72
N ALA A 3 -15.30 -7.75 -11.92
CA ALA A 3 -15.03 -8.68 -10.83
C ALA A 3 -13.74 -8.23 -10.12
N ILE A 4 -13.82 -8.03 -8.81
CA ILE A 4 -12.65 -7.78 -7.97
C ILE A 4 -12.27 -9.14 -7.38
N THR A 5 -11.04 -9.57 -7.64
CA THR A 5 -10.48 -10.81 -7.09
C THR A 5 -10.52 -10.75 -5.58
N TYR A 6 -11.10 -11.77 -4.94
CA TYR A 6 -11.19 -11.87 -3.49
C TYR A 6 -10.91 -13.30 -3.04
N PRO A 7 -9.96 -13.53 -2.11
CA PRO A 7 -8.97 -12.57 -1.60
C PRO A 7 -7.97 -12.14 -2.69
N ASP A 8 -7.17 -11.14 -2.39
CA ASP A 8 -6.13 -10.63 -3.28
C ASP A 8 -5.07 -11.69 -3.53
N SER A 9 -4.64 -11.80 -4.79
CA SER A 9 -3.53 -12.66 -5.18
C SER A 9 -2.21 -12.06 -4.69
N LEU A 10 -1.32 -12.91 -4.19
CA LEU A 10 0.05 -12.52 -3.80
C LEU A 10 1.02 -12.52 -4.98
N ASP A 11 0.64 -13.17 -6.10
CA ASP A 11 1.47 -13.31 -7.30
C ASP A 11 1.17 -12.22 -8.34
N GLU A 12 0.15 -11.40 -8.10
CA GLU A 12 -0.27 -10.32 -9.00
C GLU A 12 0.12 -8.95 -8.43
N PRO A 13 0.33 -7.92 -9.28
CA PRO A 13 0.57 -6.58 -8.79
C PRO A 13 -0.60 -6.09 -7.92
N ALA A 14 -0.26 -5.38 -6.85
CA ALA A 14 -1.25 -4.78 -5.97
C ALA A 14 -2.19 -3.85 -6.74
N ARG A 15 -3.46 -3.85 -6.36
CA ARG A 15 -4.41 -2.87 -6.89
C ARG A 15 -4.11 -1.49 -6.31
N THR A 16 -4.67 -0.46 -6.94
CA THR A 16 -4.55 0.91 -6.45
C THR A 16 -5.05 1.00 -5.01
N MET A 17 -4.17 1.44 -4.11
CA MET A 17 -4.52 1.71 -2.73
C MET A 17 -5.44 2.92 -2.64
N ILE A 18 -6.50 2.80 -1.85
CA ILE A 18 -7.43 3.90 -1.59
C ILE A 18 -7.28 4.41 -0.16
N THR A 19 -7.60 5.68 0.04
CA THR A 19 -7.49 6.34 1.35
C THR A 19 -8.45 5.79 2.39
N SER A 20 -9.52 5.11 1.95
CA SER A 20 -10.54 4.47 2.80
C SER A 20 -10.23 3.03 3.22
N GLU A 21 -8.99 2.57 3.06
CA GLU A 21 -8.53 1.24 3.51
C GLU A 21 -8.75 0.98 5.02
N HIS A 22 -8.89 2.06 5.80
CA HIS A 22 -9.25 2.02 7.23
C HIS A 22 -10.70 1.57 7.50
N THR A 23 -11.57 1.54 6.49
CA THR A 23 -12.96 1.07 6.57
C THR A 23 -13.15 -0.13 5.64
N ILE A 24 -13.89 -1.15 6.07
CA ILE A 24 -14.17 -2.32 5.24
C ILE A 24 -15.08 -1.91 4.07
N SER A 25 -14.56 -2.03 2.85
CA SER A 25 -15.27 -1.73 1.62
C SER A 25 -14.97 -2.80 0.56
N LYS A 26 -15.70 -2.76 -0.56
CA LYS A 26 -15.45 -3.67 -1.70
C LYS A 26 -14.03 -3.51 -2.29
N MET A 27 -13.38 -2.39 -2.02
CA MET A 27 -12.06 -2.05 -2.53
C MET A 27 -10.94 -2.34 -1.53
N SER A 28 -11.29 -2.78 -0.31
CA SER A 28 -10.29 -3.10 0.71
C SER A 28 -9.42 -4.28 0.27
N HIS A 29 -8.13 -4.15 0.53
CA HIS A 29 -7.13 -5.16 0.28
C HIS A 29 -7.20 -6.25 1.33
N VAL A 30 -7.57 -7.46 0.90
CA VAL A 30 -7.76 -8.61 1.78
C VAL A 30 -6.86 -9.72 1.32
N VAL A 31 -5.90 -10.09 2.15
CA VAL A 31 -4.94 -11.16 1.87
C VAL A 31 -5.23 -12.39 2.74
N LYS A 32 -4.80 -13.54 2.25
CA LYS A 32 -4.84 -14.79 3.00
C LYS A 32 -3.48 -15.00 3.69
N ASP A 33 -3.49 -15.11 5.00
CA ASP A 33 -2.27 -15.35 5.79
C ASP A 33 -1.75 -16.78 5.53
N SER A 34 -0.48 -16.89 5.15
CA SER A 34 0.19 -18.16 4.83
C SER A 34 0.24 -19.12 6.02
N GLY A 35 0.34 -18.60 7.25
CA GLY A 35 0.51 -19.43 8.44
C GLY A 35 -0.78 -20.09 8.94
N ASN A 36 -1.93 -19.43 8.78
CA ASN A 36 -3.19 -19.88 9.37
C ASN A 36 -4.37 -19.92 8.39
N ASN A 37 -4.15 -19.58 7.12
CA ASN A 37 -5.15 -19.52 6.06
C ASN A 37 -6.35 -18.58 6.34
N LYS A 38 -6.25 -17.70 7.35
CA LYS A 38 -7.29 -16.71 7.67
C LYS A 38 -7.16 -15.50 6.76
N LYS A 39 -8.30 -14.88 6.48
CA LYS A 39 -8.39 -13.65 5.71
C LYS A 39 -8.19 -12.47 6.65
N ARG A 40 -7.31 -11.55 6.29
CA ARG A 40 -7.06 -10.31 7.03
C ARG A 40 -6.88 -9.14 6.07
N LEU A 41 -7.06 -7.94 6.59
CA LEU A 41 -6.62 -6.74 5.89
C LEU A 41 -5.09 -6.70 5.86
N ILE A 42 -4.55 -6.02 4.84
CA ILE A 42 -3.14 -5.67 4.84
C ILE A 42 -2.79 -4.82 6.07
N SER A 43 -1.57 -4.92 6.57
CA SER A 43 -1.10 -4.09 7.68
C SER A 43 -0.68 -2.70 7.18
N PRO A 44 -0.60 -1.69 8.06
CA PRO A 44 -0.08 -0.39 7.66
C PRO A 44 1.35 -0.44 7.13
N GLU A 45 2.17 -1.38 7.61
CA GLU A 45 3.53 -1.63 7.11
C GLU A 45 3.51 -2.21 5.69
N GLU A 46 2.63 -3.17 5.42
CA GLU A 46 2.44 -3.72 4.07
C GLU A 46 1.95 -2.63 3.09
N ALA A 47 1.07 -1.74 3.56
CA ALA A 47 0.62 -0.58 2.79
C ALA A 47 1.75 0.41 2.46
N GLU A 48 2.70 0.60 3.37
CA GLU A 48 3.91 1.41 3.14
C GLU A 48 4.83 0.76 2.11
N LEU A 49 4.97 -0.56 2.13
CA LEU A 49 5.76 -1.32 1.17
C LEU A 49 5.18 -1.24 -0.25
N PHE A 50 3.85 -1.22 -0.41
CA PHE A 50 3.22 -1.02 -1.74
C PHE A 50 3.68 0.28 -2.40
N ASN A 51 3.85 1.34 -1.61
CA ASN A 51 4.34 2.62 -2.10
C ASN A 51 5.88 2.72 -2.10
N MET A 52 6.59 1.62 -1.83
CA MET A 52 8.05 1.54 -1.75
C MET A 52 8.66 2.48 -0.69
N PHE A 53 7.92 2.77 0.39
CA PHE A 53 8.51 3.45 1.54
C PHE A 53 9.52 2.54 2.24
N GLN A 54 10.55 3.15 2.83
CA GLN A 54 11.50 2.42 3.66
C GLN A 54 10.78 1.79 4.87
N GLU A 55 11.18 0.57 5.21
CA GLU A 55 10.63 -0.12 6.37
C GLU A 55 10.81 0.75 7.63
N ARG A 56 9.74 0.98 8.39
CA ARG A 56 9.70 1.84 9.59
C ARG A 56 9.86 3.36 9.36
N TRP A 57 9.61 3.86 8.15
CA TRP A 57 9.56 5.30 7.82
C TRP A 57 8.75 6.16 8.81
N LYS A 58 7.74 5.58 9.48
CA LYS A 58 6.86 6.27 10.45
C LYS A 58 6.78 5.61 11.82
N LYS A 59 7.86 5.03 12.34
CA LYS A 59 7.92 4.59 13.75
C LYS A 59 8.05 5.78 14.74
N THR A 60 7.44 6.91 14.41
CA THR A 60 7.31 8.06 15.30
C THR A 60 5.99 7.88 16.04
N GLU A 61 6.03 7.92 17.37
CA GLU A 61 4.95 7.52 18.29
C GLU A 61 3.63 8.30 18.12
N CYS A 62 3.58 9.32 17.25
CA CYS A 62 2.46 10.25 17.10
C CYS A 62 1.51 9.95 15.91
N ILE A 63 1.73 8.89 15.13
CA ILE A 63 0.92 8.61 13.92
C ILE A 63 0.04 7.37 14.13
N THR A 64 -1.28 7.56 14.01
CA THR A 64 -2.26 6.47 14.10
C THR A 64 -2.29 5.63 12.82
N ASN A 65 -2.72 4.36 12.91
CA ASN A 65 -2.87 3.49 11.74
C ASN A 65 -3.81 4.08 10.68
N THR A 66 -4.89 4.76 11.09
CA THR A 66 -5.81 5.46 10.19
C THR A 66 -5.08 6.52 9.35
N ASN A 67 -4.21 7.31 9.99
CA ASN A 67 -3.42 8.33 9.29
C ASN A 67 -2.38 7.71 8.35
N ARG A 68 -1.85 6.53 8.69
CA ARG A 68 -0.93 5.77 7.82
C ARG A 68 -1.63 5.36 6.53
N TYR A 69 -2.79 4.70 6.61
CA TYR A 69 -3.58 4.33 5.43
C TYR A 69 -4.01 5.54 4.60
N PHE A 70 -4.44 6.62 5.26
CA PHE A 70 -4.81 7.86 4.56
C PHE A 70 -3.62 8.47 3.81
N THR A 71 -2.42 8.44 4.40
CA THR A 71 -1.21 8.90 3.70
C THR A 71 -0.92 8.00 2.50
N MET A 72 -0.95 6.69 2.68
CA MET A 72 -0.58 5.74 1.62
C MET A 72 -1.53 5.77 0.42
N GLY A 73 -2.83 6.02 0.63
CA GLY A 73 -3.77 6.20 -0.49
C GLY A 73 -3.58 7.50 -1.29
N ASN A 74 -2.83 8.49 -0.77
CA ASN A 74 -2.48 9.73 -1.48
C ASN A 74 -1.00 9.81 -1.87
N ALA A 75 -0.20 8.83 -1.47
CA ALA A 75 1.24 8.85 -1.69
C ALA A 75 1.58 8.49 -3.15
N LEU A 76 2.73 8.97 -3.60
CA LEU A 76 3.35 8.49 -4.82
C LEU A 76 4.27 7.30 -4.50
N VAL A 77 4.42 6.39 -5.46
CA VAL A 77 5.35 5.26 -5.36
C VAL A 77 6.78 5.79 -5.40
N VAL A 78 7.52 5.65 -4.30
CA VAL A 78 8.84 6.27 -4.10
C VAL A 78 9.84 5.86 -5.19
N GLY A 79 9.83 4.59 -5.59
CA GLY A 79 10.70 4.10 -6.66
C GLY A 79 10.43 4.81 -7.98
N LEU A 80 9.16 4.99 -8.35
CA LEU A 80 8.78 5.70 -9.57
C LEU A 80 9.22 7.17 -9.54
N VAL A 81 9.01 7.86 -8.42
CA VAL A 81 9.44 9.25 -8.24
C VAL A 81 10.96 9.38 -8.34
N THR A 82 11.70 8.38 -7.82
CA THR A 82 13.16 8.33 -7.87
C THR A 82 13.66 8.19 -9.31
N GLU A 83 13.06 7.29 -10.10
CA GLU A 83 13.43 7.11 -11.51
C GLU A 83 13.14 8.36 -12.34
N ILE A 84 11.97 9.00 -12.15
CA ILE A 84 11.64 10.28 -12.79
C ILE A 84 12.67 11.35 -12.41
N GLY A 85 13.06 11.41 -11.13
CA GLY A 85 14.06 12.37 -10.65
C GLY A 85 15.44 12.18 -11.28
N LYS A 86 15.88 10.93 -11.50
CA LYS A 86 17.15 10.64 -12.18
C LYS A 86 17.14 11.12 -13.62
N GLU A 87 16.07 10.84 -14.35
CA GLU A 87 15.93 11.25 -15.75
C GLU A 87 15.95 12.79 -15.90
N ILE A 88 15.29 13.50 -14.98
CA ILE A 88 15.30 14.96 -14.95
C ILE A 88 16.72 15.49 -14.72
N VAL A 89 17.47 14.90 -13.80
CA VAL A 89 18.86 15.31 -13.51
C VAL A 89 19.79 15.02 -14.68
N GLU A 90 19.60 13.90 -15.39
CA GLU A 90 20.40 13.56 -16.58
C GLU A 90 20.13 14.51 -17.76
N THR A 91 18.90 15.03 -17.85
CA THR A 91 18.49 15.93 -18.95
C THR A 91 18.92 17.38 -18.74
N ILE A 92 19.27 17.78 -17.51
CA ILE A 92 19.68 19.16 -17.13
C ILE A 92 21.20 19.31 -17.20
#